data_AF-A0A0F9H1U1-F1
#
_entry.id   AF-A0A0F9H1U1-F1
#
_cell.length_a   1.000
_cell.length_b   1.000
_cell.length_c   1.000
_cell.angle_alpha   90.00
_cell.angle_beta   90.00
_cell.angle_gamma   90.00
#
_symmetry.space_group_name_H-M   'P 1'
#
loop_
_entity.id
_entity.type
_entity.pdbx_description
1 polymer ?
#
loop_
_entity_poly.entity_id
_entity_poly.type
_entity_poly.pdbx_seq_one_letter_code
_entity_poly.pdbx_strand_id
1 'polypeptide(L)' 'MAEAIILLVEDNPDDVELTLRAFKKHCISNRIVVARDGLEALDYLFGTGAHAGREAAELPAIVLLDLKLPKIDGLEV' A
#
# COMPACT_ATOMS: atom_id res chain seq x y z
N MET A 1 -3.45 -11.43 -17.88
CA MET A 1 -2.30 -11.28 -16.97
C MET A 1 -2.83 -10.59 -15.73
N ALA A 2 -2.52 -11.09 -14.54
CA ALA A 2 -2.96 -10.43 -13.31
C ALA A 2 -2.36 -9.02 -13.26
N GLU A 3 -3.18 -8.02 -12.97
CA GLU A 3 -2.74 -6.64 -12.86
C GLU A 3 -1.87 -6.49 -11.61
N ALA A 4 -0.61 -6.10 -11.77
CA ALA A 4 0.31 -6.00 -10.65
C ALA A 4 -0.14 -4.90 -9.69
N ILE A 5 -0.41 -5.24 -8.42
CA ILE A 5 -0.88 -4.29 -7.42
C ILE A 5 0.31 -3.56 -6.78
N ILE A 6 0.17 -2.26 -6.54
CA ILE A 6 1.12 -1.46 -5.77
C ILE A 6 0.49 -1.14 -4.41
N LEU A 7 1.16 -1.48 -3.32
CA LEU A 7 0.79 -1.03 -1.98
C LEU A 7 1.58 0.22 -1.63
N LEU A 8 0.90 1.32 -1.34
CA LEU A 8 1.48 2.55 -0.81
C LEU A 8 1.12 2.67 0.67
N VAL A 9 2.13 2.74 1.54
CA VAL A 9 1.97 2.89 2.99
C VAL A 9 2.47 4.29 3.38
N GLU A 10 1.51 5.17 3.68
CA GLU A 10 1.75 6.60 3.91
C GLU A 10 0.61 7.17 4.75
N ASP A 11 0.95 7.80 5.88
CA ASP A 11 -0.02 8.35 6.81
C ASP A 11 -0.46 9.77 6.41
N ASN A 12 0.42 10.52 5.74
CA ASN A 12 0.13 11.88 5.31
C ASN A 12 -0.79 11.90 4.06
N PRO A 13 -2.01 12.46 4.15
CA PRO A 13 -2.92 12.54 3.02
C PRO A 13 -2.40 13.36 1.83
N ASP A 14 -1.57 14.38 2.09
CA ASP A 14 -0.99 15.20 1.02
C ASP A 14 0.07 14.41 0.24
N ASP A 15 0.89 13.62 0.92
CA ASP A 15 1.93 12.79 0.28
C ASP A 15 1.33 11.63 -0.51
N VAL A 16 0.23 11.03 -0.01
CA VAL A 16 -0.58 10.08 -0.80
C VAL A 16 -1.07 10.72 -2.09
N GLU A 17 -1.70 11.89 -2.02
CA GLU A 17 -2.24 12.57 -3.19
C GLU A 17 -1.14 12.95 -4.19
N LEU A 18 0.01 13.44 -3.70
CA LEU A 18 1.17 13.75 -4.54
C LEU A 18 1.70 12.50 -5.25
N THR A 19 1.79 11.37 -4.54
CA THR A 19 2.25 10.09 -5.10
C THR A 19 1.28 9.56 -6.15
N LEU A 20 -0.02 9.57 -5.87
CA LEU A 20 -1.07 9.16 -6.83
C LEU A 20 -1.04 10.03 -8.09
N ARG A 21 -0.85 11.35 -7.95
CA ARG A 21 -0.69 12.27 -9.09
C ARG A 21 0.55 11.94 -9.91
N ALA A 22 1.68 11.63 -9.27
CA ALA A 22 2.91 11.25 -9.97
C ALA A 22 2.71 9.97 -10.77
N PHE A 23 2.09 8.95 -10.19
CA PHE A 23 1.75 7.70 -10.86
C PHE A 23 0.84 7.90 -12.07
N LYS A 24 -0.22 8.69 -11.91
CA LYS A 24 -1.12 9.05 -13.01
C LYS A 24 -0.40 9.78 -14.13
N LYS A 25 0.53 10.69 -13.80
CA LYS A 25 1.34 11.43 -14.78
C LYS A 25 2.28 10.53 -15.58
N HIS A 26 2.78 9.45 -14.98
CA HIS A 26 3.66 8.48 -15.61
C HIS A 26 2.92 7.29 -16.26
N CYS A 27 1.59 7.38 -16.40
CA CYS A 27 0.75 6.34 -17.00
C CYS A 27 0.88 4.97 -16.31
N ILE A 28 1.13 4.95 -15.00
CA ILE A 28 1.06 3.73 -14.20
C ILE A 28 -0.42 3.40 -14.03
N SER A 29 -0.90 2.38 -14.75
CA SER A 29 -2.31 1.95 -14.73
C SER A 29 -2.63 0.93 -13.64
N ASN A 30 -1.61 0.47 -12.93
CA ASN A 30 -1.71 -0.52 -11.86
C ASN A 30 -2.69 -0.08 -10.77
N ARG A 31 -3.44 -1.04 -10.22
CA ARG A 31 -4.23 -0.82 -9.01
C ARG A 31 -3.30 -0.43 -7.87
N ILE A 32 -3.54 0.74 -7.29
CA ILE A 32 -2.83 1.22 -6.09
C ILE A 32 -3.75 1.04 -4.89
N VAL A 33 -3.25 0.36 -3.87
CA VAL A 33 -3.88 0.24 -2.56
C VAL A 33 -3.13 1.11 -1.59
N VAL A 34 -3.83 1.90 -0.78
CA VAL A 34 -3.22 2.80 0.21
C VAL A 34 -3.51 2.26 1.61
N ALA A 35 -2.45 2.07 2.40
CA ALA A 35 -2.51 1.82 3.83
C ALA A 35 -2.04 3.08 4.57
N ARG A 36 -2.74 3.47 5.64
CA ARG A 36 -2.48 4.73 6.37
C ARG A 36 -1.53 4.59 7.54
N ASP A 37 -1.19 3.36 7.91
CA ASP A 37 -0.27 3.05 8.99
C ASP A 37 0.31 1.65 8.82
N GLY A 38 1.31 1.31 9.64
CA GLY A 38 1.97 0.01 9.55
C GLY A 38 1.04 -1.16 9.93
N LEU A 39 0.00 -0.94 10.74
CA LEU A 39 -0.96 -2.01 11.07
C LEU A 39 -1.82 -2.34 9.85
N GLU A 40 -2.36 -1.34 9.16
CA GLU A 40 -3.10 -1.55 7.90
C GLU A 40 -2.21 -2.20 6.83
N ALA A 41 -0.93 -1.83 6.77
CA ALA A 41 0.03 -2.44 5.86
C ALA A 41 0.24 -3.92 6.16
N LEU A 42 0.42 -4.31 7.42
CA LEU A 42 0.57 -5.71 7.82
C LEU A 42 -0.71 -6.51 7.64
N ASP A 43 -1.87 -5.93 8.01
CA ASP A 43 -3.18 -6.53 7.77
C ASP A 43 -3.36 -6.82 6.28
N TYR A 44 -2.97 -5.88 5.41
CA TYR A 44 -2.93 -6.10 3.98
C TYR A 44 -1.96 -7.24 3.66
N LEU A 45 -0.66 -7.12 3.94
CA LEU A 45 0.37 -8.08 3.52
C LEU A 45 0.06 -9.52 3.94
N PHE A 46 -0.36 -9.74 5.18
CA PHE A 46 -0.69 -11.06 5.71
C PHE A 46 -2.12 -11.52 5.38
N GLY A 47 -2.97 -10.66 4.79
CA GLY A 47 -4.35 -10.99 4.50
C GLY A 47 -5.14 -11.27 5.78
N THR A 48 -4.97 -10.42 6.78
CA THR A 48 -5.65 -10.48 8.08
C THR A 48 -6.50 -9.23 8.31
N GLY A 49 -7.22 -9.18 9.43
CA GLY A 49 -8.08 -8.04 9.75
C GLY A 49 -9.12 -7.76 8.65
N ALA A 50 -9.12 -6.53 8.13
CA ALA A 50 -10.02 -6.10 7.06
C ALA A 50 -9.76 -6.79 5.71
N HIS A 51 -8.62 -7.47 5.56
CA HIS A 51 -8.19 -8.15 4.34
C HIS A 51 -8.22 -9.68 4.46
N ALA A 52 -8.90 -10.21 5.49
CA ALA A 52 -9.08 -11.64 5.69
C ALA A 52 -9.82 -12.30 4.52
N GLY A 53 -9.28 -13.42 4.04
CA GLY A 53 -9.91 -14.23 2.97
C GLY A 53 -9.63 -13.74 1.54
N ARG A 54 -8.74 -12.75 1.36
CA ARG A 54 -8.30 -12.32 0.03
C ARG A 54 -7.57 -13.42 -0.73
N GLU A 55 -7.61 -13.37 -2.05
CA GLU A 55 -6.86 -14.32 -2.87
C GLU A 55 -5.36 -13.98 -2.89
N ALA A 56 -4.50 -15.00 -3.06
CA ALA A 56 -3.05 -14.79 -3.17
C ALA A 56 -2.66 -13.88 -4.37
N ALA A 57 -3.52 -13.80 -5.40
CA ALA A 57 -3.36 -12.88 -6.52
C ALA A 57 -3.49 -11.39 -6.13
N GLU A 58 -3.98 -11.09 -4.92
CA GLU A 58 -4.10 -9.73 -4.38
C GLU A 58 -2.86 -9.26 -3.60
N LEU A 59 -1.82 -10.09 -3.52
CA LEU A 59 -0.53 -9.68 -2.98
C LEU A 59 0.06 -8.55 -3.85
N PRO A 60 0.63 -7.51 -3.22
CA PRO A 60 1.24 -6.43 -3.96
C PRO A 60 2.53 -6.91 -4.63
N ALA A 61 2.74 -6.51 -5.87
CA ALA A 61 4.00 -6.73 -6.59
C ALA A 61 5.11 -5.79 -6.09
N ILE A 62 4.73 -4.61 -5.62
CA ILE A 62 5.61 -3.57 -5.09
C ILE A 62 4.96 -2.96 -3.84
N VAL A 63 5.76 -2.75 -2.80
CA VAL A 63 5.40 -1.97 -1.61
C VAL A 63 6.24 -0.70 -1.59
N LEU A 64 5.58 0.44 -1.52
CA LEU A 64 6.19 1.74 -1.20
C LEU A 64 5.86 2.05 0.25
N LEU A 65 6.88 2.03 1.11
CA LEU A 65 6.74 2.13 2.55
C LEU A 65 7.42 3.41 3.03
N ASP A 66 6.64 4.32 3.62
CA ASP A 66 7.25 5.39 4.43
C ASP A 66 7.83 4.80 5.72
N LEU A 67 8.97 5.35 6.14
CA LEU A 67 9.66 4.91 7.34
C LEU A 67 9.00 5.49 8.60
N LYS A 68 8.34 6.64 8.52
CA LYS A 68 7.81 7.35 9.69
C LYS A 68 6.30 7.19 9.78
N LEU A 69 5.87 5.99 10.17
CA LEU A 69 4.45 5.68 10.29
C LEU A 69 3.94 5.73 11.75
N PRO A 70 2.67 6.08 11.95
CA PRO A 70 2.00 5.95 13.24
C PRO A 70 1.63 4.49 13.53
N LYS A 71 1.36 4.18 14.80
CA LYS A 71 1.04 2.84 15.37
C LYS A 71 2.19 1.82 15.30
N ILE A 72 2.68 1.50 14.11
CA ILE A 72 3.81 0.59 13.86
C ILE A 72 4.78 1.33 12.96
N ASP A 73 6.04 1.41 13.39
CA ASP A 73 7.10 2.10 12.63
C ASP A 73 7.33 1.38 11.30
N GLY A 74 7.64 2.13 10.23
CA GLY A 74 7.89 1.53 8.92
C GLY A 74 9.11 0.60 8.90
N LEU A 75 10.01 0.69 9.89
CA LEU A 75 11.10 -0.26 10.07
C LEU A 75 10.68 -1.61 10.66
N GLU A 76 9.49 -1.68 11.26
CA GLU A 76 8.94 -2.89 11.89
C GLU A 76 7.92 -3.63 10.99
N VAL A 77 7.64 -3.07 9.81
CA VAL A 77 6.74 -3.60 8.76
C VAL A 77 7.53 -4.42 7.75
#